data_AF-A0A2V8UKB1-F1
#
_entry.id   AF-A0A2V8UKB1-F1
#
_cell.length_a   1.000
_cell.length_b   1.000
_cell.length_c   1.000
_cell.angle_alpha   90.00
_cell.angle_beta   90.00
_cell.angle_gamma   90.00
#
_symmetry.space_group_name_H-M   'P 1'
#
loop_
_entity.id
_entity.type
_entity.pdbx_description
1 polymer ?
#
loop_
_entity_poly.entity_id
_entity_poly.type
_entity_poly.pdbx_seq_one_letter_code
_entity_poly.pdbx_strand_id
1 'polypeptide(L)' 'MPRLTWEHTEDIGLALYEKFPDVDPLKVRFTDLHKWVTELEKFGDDPKGSN' A
#
# COMPACT_ATOMS: atom_id res chain seq x y z
N MET A 1 -10.18 -13.55 -6.47
CA MET A 1 -9.43 -13.20 -5.25
C MET A 1 -9.89 -11.81 -4.84
N PRO A 2 -10.18 -11.54 -3.55
CA PRO A 2 -10.62 -10.21 -3.14
C PRO A 2 -9.55 -9.17 -3.51
N ARG A 3 -9.99 -8.02 -4.04
CA ARG A 3 -9.12 -6.87 -4.35
C ARG A 3 -8.77 -6.15 -3.05
N LEU A 4 -7.51 -5.73 -2.89
CA LEU A 4 -7.09 -4.85 -1.80
C LEU A 4 -7.74 -3.48 -2.02
N THR A 5 -8.30 -2.94 -0.93
CA THR A 5 -8.92 -1.61 -0.87
C THR A 5 -8.28 -0.79 0.24
N TRP A 6 -8.50 0.52 0.27
CA TRP A 6 -7.91 1.38 1.31
C TRP A 6 -8.30 0.99 2.74
N GLU A 7 -9.43 0.29 2.92
CA GLU A 7 -9.88 -0.26 4.20
C GLU A 7 -9.00 -1.44 4.69
N HIS A 8 -8.35 -2.16 3.78
CA HIS A 8 -7.50 -3.32 4.09
C HIS A 8 -6.07 -2.88 4.44
N THR A 9 -5.92 -1.99 5.42
CA THR A 9 -4.63 -1.37 5.77
C THR A 9 -3.58 -2.39 6.22
N GLU A 10 -3.99 -3.43 6.96
CA GLU A 10 -3.08 -4.51 7.40
C GLU A 10 -2.55 -5.33 6.22
N ASP A 11 -3.43 -5.74 5.29
CA ASP A 11 -3.02 -6.52 4.11
C ASP A 11 -2.13 -5.71 3.16
N ILE A 12 -2.44 -4.42 3.00
CA ILE A 12 -1.60 -3.48 2.25
C ILE A 12 -0.23 -3.36 2.92
N GLY A 13 -0.19 -3.19 4.24
CA GLY A 13 1.05 -3.10 5.01
C GLY A 13 1.90 -4.35 4.87
N LEU A 14 1.29 -5.54 4.94
CA LEU A 14 1.99 -6.81 4.73
C LEU A 14 2.55 -6.92 3.31
N ALA A 15 1.75 -6.60 2.30
CA ALA A 15 2.20 -6.63 0.90
C ALA A 15 3.37 -5.65 0.64
N LEU A 16 3.36 -4.48 1.28
CA LEU A 16 4.46 -3.53 1.21
C LEU A 16 5.70 -4.02 1.96
N TYR A 17 5.53 -4.65 3.12
CA TYR A 17 6.64 -5.21 3.89
C TYR A 17 7.31 -6.39 3.16
N GLU A 18 6.53 -7.27 2.52
CA GLU A 18 7.05 -8.34 1.67
C GLU A 18 7.83 -7.79 0.45
N LYS A 19 7.35 -6.69 -0.13
CA LYS A 19 7.98 -6.05 -1.31
C LYS A 19 9.19 -5.20 -0.96
N PHE A 20 9.21 -4.60 0.23
CA PHE A 20 10.22 -3.66 0.70
C PHE A 20 10.68 -3.97 2.15
N PRO A 21 11.29 -5.14 2.40
CA PRO A 21 11.61 -5.59 3.76
C PRO A 21 12.66 -4.72 4.47
N ASP A 22 13.53 -4.06 3.70
CA ASP A 22 14.62 -3.22 4.22
C ASP A 22 14.23 -1.74 4.40
N VAL A 23 13.00 -1.37 4.01
CA VAL A 23 12.52 0.01 4.12
C VAL A 23 11.99 0.24 5.54
N ASP A 24 12.52 1.26 6.21
CA ASP A 24 12.00 1.73 7.49
C ASP A 24 10.64 2.43 7.29
N PRO A 25 9.51 1.83 7.73
CA PRO A 25 8.18 2.38 7.49
C PRO A 25 7.99 3.77 8.10
N LEU A 26 8.71 4.09 9.17
CA LEU A 26 8.63 5.38 9.86
C LEU A 26 9.32 6.51 9.08
N LYS A 27 10.13 6.19 8.08
CA LYS A 27 10.81 7.16 7.21
C LYS A 27 10.14 7.32 5.84
N VAL A 28 9.09 6.53 5.56
CA VAL A 28 8.38 6.58 4.28
C VAL A 28 7.53 7.84 4.21
N ARG A 29 7.68 8.62 3.13
CA ARG A 29 6.82 9.78 2.87
C ARG A 29 5.46 9.29 2.36
N PHE A 30 4.38 9.94 2.74
CA PHE A 30 3.03 9.55 2.30
C PHE A 30 2.85 9.55 0.78
N THR A 31 3.57 10.41 0.05
CA THR A 31 3.57 10.41 -1.42
C THR A 31 4.16 9.14 -2.01
N ASP A 32 5.24 8.62 -1.40
CA ASP A 32 5.88 7.39 -1.84
C ASP A 32 5.03 6.18 -1.43
N LEU A 33 4.49 6.20 -0.21
CA LEU A 33 3.57 5.17 0.28
C LEU A 33 2.35 5.04 -0.63
N HIS A 34 1.67 6.15 -0.94
CA HIS A 34 0.51 6.20 -1.82
C HIS A 34 0.82 5.59 -3.20
N LYS A 35 1.95 5.96 -3.79
CA LYS A 35 2.41 5.40 -5.05
C LYS A 35 2.62 3.89 -4.93
N TRP A 36 3.27 3.42 -3.87
CA TRP A 36 3.52 1.99 -3.69
C TRP A 36 2.25 1.17 -3.51
N VAL A 37 1.26 1.69 -2.76
CA VAL A 37 -0.05 1.05 -2.57
C VAL A 37 -0.79 0.94 -3.90
N THR A 38 -0.86 2.02 -4.66
CA THR A 38 -1.59 2.07 -5.95
C THR A 38 -0.92 1.22 -7.04
N GLU A 39 0.37 0.92 -6.91
CA GLU A 39 1.14 0.02 -7.78
C GLU A 39 1.13 -1.46 -7.32
N LEU A 40 0.44 -1.82 -6.23
CA LEU A 40 0.30 -3.22 -5.85
C LEU A 40 -0.59 -3.97 -6.86
N GLU A 41 -0.14 -5.14 -7.32
CA GLU A 41 -0.88 -5.95 -8.31
C GLU A 41 -2.29 -6.34 -7.84
N LYS A 42 -2.47 -6.48 -6.51
CA LYS A 42 -3.74 -6.82 -5.89
C LYS A 42 -4.59 -5.60 -5.52
N PHE A 43 -4.07 -4.38 -5.67
CA PHE A 43 -4.82 -3.15 -5.40
C PHE A 43 -5.88 -2.91 -6.47
N GLY A 44 -7.09 -2.59 -6.05
CA GLY A 44 -8.20 -2.42 -6.99
C GLY A 44 -9.29 -1.50 -6.49
N ASP A 45 -8.91 -0.51 -5.69
CA ASP A 45 -9.74 0.60 -5.22
C ASP A 45 -9.32 1.91 -5.94
N ASP A 46 -10.04 3.01 -5.73
CA ASP A 46 -9.74 4.29 -6.36
C ASP A 46 -8.43 4.87 -5.78
N PRO A 47 -7.37 5.08 -6.59
CA PRO A 47 -6.16 5.76 -6.15
C PRO A 47 -6.40 7.12 -5.48
N LYS A 48 -7.50 7.81 -5.77
CA LYS A 48 -7.85 9.11 -5.16
C LYS A 48 -8.59 8.99 -3.84
N GLY A 49 -8.92 7.78 -3.39
CA GLY A 49 -9.63 7.51 -2.14
C GLY A 49 -8.78 7.65 -0.87
N SER A 50 -7.48 7.93 -0.98
CA SER A 50 -6.61 8.20 0.17
C SER A 50 -6.98 9.54 0.85
N ASN A 51 -7.01 9.57 2.19
CA ASN A 51 -7.29 10.75 3.02
C ASN A 51 -6.09 11.12 3.91
#